data_AF-A0A101I6Y1-F1
#
_entry.id   AF-A0A101I6Y1-F1
#
_cell.length_a   1.000
_cell.length_b   1.000
_cell.length_c   1.000
_cell.angle_alpha   90.00
_cell.angle_beta   90.00
_cell.angle_gamma   90.00
#
_symmetry.space_group_name_H-M   'P 1'
#
loop_
_entity.id
_entity.type
_entity.pdbx_description
1 polymer ?
#
loop_
_entity_poly.entity_id
_entity_poly.type
_entity_poly.pdbx_seq_one_letter_code
_entity_poly.pdbx_strand_id
1 'polypeptide(L)'
;KNRKRGFSLVELLIVLAVIAALIATITPVALNAIKKAKATQVAQNLKTLATALENAAYVNGVNGNKVLKPGETDDPIELEDLGRDIDSNKYGVWYTSTGTNGEFKAVVYYNGNDVDPSLVNQTLPNATDTKPSGYAITGDNQLGSTTLPDDEKGVFYTFTFVVY
;
A
#
# COMPACT_ATOMS: atom_id res chain seq x y z
N LYS A 1 -57.38 30.92 13.78
CA LYS A 1 -56.43 31.77 13.01
C LYS A 1 -55.02 31.48 13.51
N ASN A 2 -54.29 30.55 12.88
CA ASN A 2 -52.96 30.14 13.31
C ASN A 2 -51.94 31.21 12.89
N ARG A 3 -51.41 31.98 13.85
CA ARG A 3 -50.27 32.86 13.59
C ARG A 3 -49.05 31.97 13.34
N LYS A 4 -48.51 31.96 12.12
CA LYS A 4 -47.23 31.32 11.83
C LYS A 4 -46.15 32.06 12.66
N ARG A 5 -45.51 31.35 13.59
CA ARG A 5 -44.34 31.86 14.32
C ARG A 5 -43.15 31.79 13.37
N GLY A 6 -42.55 32.95 13.07
CA GLY A 6 -41.27 33.03 12.36
C GLY A 6 -40.11 32.87 13.34
N PHE A 7 -38.97 32.41 12.84
CA PHE A 7 -37.73 32.33 13.60
C PHE A 7 -37.18 33.75 13.89
N SER A 8 -36.70 33.98 15.10
CA SER A 8 -35.93 35.17 15.47
C SER A 8 -34.51 35.09 14.90
N LEU A 9 -33.92 36.25 14.58
CA LEU A 9 -32.52 36.33 14.17
C LEU A 9 -31.59 35.76 15.25
N VAL A 10 -31.91 35.97 16.53
CA VAL A 10 -31.11 35.45 17.66
C VAL A 10 -31.16 33.92 17.69
N GLU A 11 -32.34 33.33 17.49
CA GLU A 11 -32.49 31.87 17.44
C GLU A 11 -31.68 31.26 16.29
N LEU A 12 -31.69 31.91 15.12
CA LEU A 12 -30.90 31.49 13.97
C LEU A 12 -29.38 31.58 14.25
N LEU A 13 -28.92 32.65 14.89
CA LEU A 13 -27.50 32.83 15.22
C LEU A 13 -27.00 31.77 16.20
N ILE A 14 -27.78 31.44 17.23
CA ILE A 14 -27.41 30.40 18.20
C ILE A 14 -27.27 29.04 17.49
N VAL A 15 -28.19 28.72 16.59
CA VAL A 15 -28.15 27.46 15.83
C VAL A 15 -26.87 27.37 14.99
N LEU A 16 -26.51 28.45 14.28
CA LEU A 16 -25.28 28.46 13.48
C LEU A 16 -24.02 28.34 14.34
N ALA A 17 -23.98 28.99 15.51
CA ALA A 17 -22.86 28.90 16.43
C ALA A 17 -22.66 27.46 16.95
N VAL A 18 -23.75 26.76 17.30
CA VAL A 18 -23.69 25.36 17.74
C VAL A 18 -23.23 24.44 16.61
N ILE A 19 -23.76 24.59 15.39
CA ILE A 19 -23.34 23.79 14.23
C ILE A 19 -21.83 23.99 13.95
N ALA A 20 -21.35 25.24 13.98
CA ALA A 20 -19.95 25.55 13.78
C ALA A 20 -19.05 24.89 14.84
N ALA A 21 -19.44 24.95 16.12
CA ALA A 21 -18.70 24.30 17.20
C ALA A 21 -18.63 22.77 17.04
N LEU A 22 -19.73 22.13 16.61
CA LEU A 22 -19.76 20.69 16.35
C LEU A 22 -18.83 20.31 15.18
N ILE A 23 -18.89 21.01 14.05
CA ILE A 23 -18.02 20.74 12.89
C ILE A 23 -16.54 20.91 13.25
N ALA A 24 -16.21 21.95 14.02
CA ALA A 24 -14.84 22.23 14.45
C ALA A 24 -14.22 21.06 15.25
N THR A 25 -15.01 20.37 16.09
CA THR A 25 -14.52 19.23 16.88
C THR A 25 -14.46 17.92 16.09
N ILE A 26 -15.38 17.71 15.13
CA ILE A 26 -15.44 16.47 14.35
C ILE A 26 -14.36 16.41 13.26
N THR A 27 -14.07 17.54 12.62
CA THR A 27 -13.14 17.62 11.48
C THR A 27 -11.75 17.00 11.76
N PRO A 28 -11.02 17.33 12.85
CA PRO A 28 -9.70 16.75 13.09
C PRO A 28 -9.75 15.23 13.30
N VAL A 29 -10.81 14.72 13.93
CA VAL A 29 -11.01 13.28 14.15
C VAL A 29 -11.25 12.56 12.82
N ALA A 30 -12.10 13.13 11.96
CA ALA A 30 -12.38 12.57 10.63
C ALA A 30 -11.12 12.54 9.76
N LEU A 31 -10.31 13.61 9.77
CA LEU A 31 -9.04 13.66 9.02
C LEU A 31 -8.04 12.59 9.50
N ASN A 32 -7.94 12.38 10.81
CA ASN A 32 -7.09 11.33 11.37
C ASN A 32 -7.58 9.93 11.00
N ALA A 33 -8.90 9.71 10.98
CA ALA A 33 -9.48 8.43 10.56
C ALA A 33 -9.19 8.13 9.08
N ILE A 34 -9.28 9.13 8.20
CA ILE A 34 -8.96 8.98 6.77
C ILE A 34 -7.48 8.63 6.58
N LYS A 35 -6.56 9.30 7.29
CA LYS A 35 -5.12 8.98 7.24
C LYS A 35 -4.84 7.54 7.65
N LYS A 36 -5.48 7.07 8.73
CA LYS A 36 -5.37 5.69 9.20
C LYS A 36 -5.96 4.69 8.20
N ALA A 37 -7.15 4.95 7.68
CA ALA A 37 -7.79 4.09 6.69
C ALA A 37 -6.91 3.92 5.44
N LYS A 38 -6.27 5.00 4.99
CA LYS A 38 -5.33 4.95 3.87
C LYS A 38 -4.06 4.16 4.20
N ALA A 39 -3.49 4.34 5.39
CA ALA A 39 -2.36 3.53 5.84
C ALA A 39 -2.71 2.04 5.92
N THR A 40 -3.90 1.70 6.41
CA THR A 40 -4.42 0.33 6.43
C THR A 40 -4.63 -0.21 5.01
N GLN A 41 -5.11 0.60 4.07
CA GLN A 41 -5.25 0.20 2.67
C GLN A 41 -3.88 -0.12 2.05
N VAL A 42 -2.88 0.76 2.22
CA VAL A 42 -1.52 0.51 1.75
C VAL A 42 -0.95 -0.75 2.40
N ALA A 43 -1.08 -0.90 3.71
CA ALA A 43 -0.65 -2.09 4.44
C ALA A 43 -1.25 -3.38 3.84
N GLN A 44 -2.56 -3.38 3.58
CA GLN A 44 -3.26 -4.53 3.02
C GLN A 44 -2.81 -4.83 1.59
N ASN A 45 -2.62 -3.81 0.76
CA ASN A 45 -2.12 -3.97 -0.60
C ASN A 45 -0.70 -4.54 -0.61
N LEU A 46 0.20 -4.01 0.24
CA LEU A 46 1.56 -4.53 0.40
C LEU A 46 1.54 -6.01 0.82
N LYS A 47 0.71 -6.36 1.80
CA LYS A 47 0.59 -7.75 2.27
C LYS A 47 -0.03 -8.68 1.22
N THR A 48 -1.02 -8.19 0.47
CA THR A 48 -1.66 -8.94 -0.62
C THR A 48 -0.64 -9.26 -1.70
N LEU A 49 0.12 -8.26 -2.16
CA LEU A 49 1.18 -8.46 -3.15
C LEU A 49 2.27 -9.42 -2.66
N ALA A 50 2.71 -9.29 -1.41
CA ALA A 50 3.72 -10.18 -0.85
C ALA A 50 3.27 -11.65 -0.85
N THR A 51 2.04 -11.89 -0.39
CA THR A 51 1.46 -13.24 -0.31
C THR A 51 1.16 -13.79 -1.71
N ALA A 52 0.70 -12.95 -2.63
CA ALA A 52 0.46 -13.34 -4.02
C ALA A 52 1.74 -13.69 -4.75
N LEU A 53 2.82 -12.92 -4.55
CA LEU A 53 4.14 -13.20 -5.12
C LEU A 53 4.65 -14.57 -4.66
N GLU A 54 4.59 -14.82 -3.36
CA GLU A 54 5.00 -16.09 -2.77
C GLU A 54 4.20 -17.25 -3.37
N ASN A 55 2.87 -17.13 -3.45
CA ASN A 55 2.01 -18.16 -4.06
C ASN A 55 2.31 -18.36 -5.55
N ALA A 56 2.50 -17.28 -6.32
CA ALA A 56 2.85 -17.36 -7.73
C ALA A 56 4.17 -18.10 -7.93
N ALA A 57 5.16 -17.84 -7.07
CA ALA A 57 6.44 -18.53 -7.10
C ALA A 57 6.33 -20.03 -6.84
N TYR A 58 5.49 -20.43 -5.87
CA TYR A 58 5.27 -21.84 -5.57
C TYR A 58 4.50 -22.59 -6.65
N VAL A 59 3.51 -21.94 -7.28
CA VAL A 59 2.62 -22.62 -8.24
C VAL A 59 3.20 -22.62 -9.65
N ASN A 60 3.76 -21.50 -10.09
CA ASN A 60 4.21 -21.35 -11.47
C ASN A 60 5.71 -21.60 -11.64
N GLY A 61 6.47 -21.58 -10.54
CA GLY A 61 7.92 -21.73 -10.56
C GLY A 61 8.65 -20.52 -11.14
N VAL A 62 9.94 -20.73 -11.40
CA VAL A 62 10.87 -19.70 -11.89
C VAL A 62 11.63 -20.21 -13.11
N ASN A 63 11.97 -19.30 -14.03
CA ASN A 63 12.82 -19.62 -15.17
C ASN A 63 14.30 -19.79 -14.77
N GLY A 64 15.17 -20.18 -15.72
CA GLY A 64 16.61 -20.36 -15.47
C GLY A 64 17.35 -19.09 -15.00
N ASN A 65 16.79 -17.92 -15.33
CA ASN A 65 17.29 -16.61 -14.86
C ASN A 65 16.62 -16.17 -13.55
N LYS A 66 15.80 -17.04 -12.94
CA LYS A 66 15.11 -16.85 -11.66
C LYS A 66 14.04 -15.77 -11.67
N VAL A 67 13.45 -15.52 -12.85
CA VAL A 67 12.24 -14.70 -13.05
C VAL A 67 11.01 -15.59 -12.83
N LEU A 68 10.00 -15.06 -12.14
CA LEU A 68 8.72 -15.72 -11.91
C LEU A 68 7.92 -15.85 -13.21
N LYS A 69 7.36 -17.03 -13.43
CA LYS A 69 6.52 -17.31 -14.59
C LYS A 69 5.02 -17.16 -14.26
N PRO A 70 4.16 -16.83 -15.23
CA PRO A 70 2.76 -17.17 -15.26
C PRO A 70 2.62 -18.64 -15.71
N GLY A 71 1.62 -19.35 -15.17
CA GLY A 71 1.44 -20.81 -15.31
C GLY A 71 2.01 -21.51 -16.56
N GLU A 72 1.20 -21.68 -17.61
CA GLU A 72 1.56 -22.50 -18.79
C GLU A 72 2.32 -21.73 -19.89
N THR A 73 2.58 -20.43 -19.73
CA THR A 73 3.27 -19.61 -20.73
C THR A 73 4.68 -19.21 -20.26
N ASP A 74 5.59 -18.93 -21.20
CA ASP A 74 6.97 -18.51 -20.90
C ASP A 74 7.12 -17.00 -20.66
N ASP A 75 6.00 -16.28 -20.60
CA ASP A 75 5.98 -14.85 -20.31
C ASP A 75 6.44 -14.59 -18.86
N PRO A 76 6.78 -13.36 -18.45
CA PRO A 76 6.93 -13.01 -17.04
C PRO A 76 5.56 -12.68 -16.41
N ILE A 77 5.41 -12.91 -15.10
CA ILE A 77 4.23 -12.43 -14.37
C ILE A 77 4.21 -10.90 -14.33
N GLU A 78 3.05 -10.27 -14.39
CA GLU A 78 2.90 -8.81 -14.20
C GLU A 78 2.33 -8.49 -12.80
N LEU A 79 2.41 -7.22 -12.38
CA LEU A 79 1.83 -6.82 -11.09
C LEU A 79 0.31 -7.05 -11.03
N GLU A 80 -0.37 -6.87 -12.17
CA GLU A 80 -1.83 -7.03 -12.28
C GLU A 80 -2.28 -8.47 -12.03
N ASP A 81 -1.41 -9.45 -12.29
CA ASP A 81 -1.65 -10.87 -11.99
C ASP A 81 -1.57 -11.17 -10.48
N LEU A 82 -0.81 -10.36 -9.73
CA LEU A 82 -0.64 -10.52 -8.28
C LEU A 82 -1.75 -9.87 -7.47
N GLY A 83 -2.45 -8.89 -8.02
CA GLY A 83 -3.48 -8.18 -7.28
C GLY A 83 -4.38 -7.33 -8.15
N ARG A 84 -5.69 -7.52 -7.98
CA ARG A 84 -6.72 -6.68 -8.60
C ARG A 84 -6.79 -5.32 -7.89
N ASP A 85 -7.06 -4.27 -8.65
CA ASP A 85 -7.29 -2.90 -8.16
C ASP A 85 -6.06 -2.26 -7.47
N ILE A 86 -4.85 -2.74 -7.80
CA ILE A 86 -3.58 -2.19 -7.32
C ILE A 86 -2.95 -1.35 -8.44
N ASP A 87 -2.68 -0.08 -8.14
CA ASP A 87 -2.07 0.85 -9.11
C ASP A 87 -0.60 0.51 -9.37
N SER A 88 -0.31 -0.03 -10.55
CA SER A 88 1.03 -0.43 -10.98
C SER A 88 2.01 0.72 -11.11
N ASN A 89 1.57 1.99 -11.09
CA ASN A 89 2.48 3.13 -11.04
C ASN A 89 2.92 3.50 -9.62
N LYS A 90 2.13 3.10 -8.62
CA LYS A 90 2.41 3.42 -7.20
C LYS A 90 2.98 2.25 -6.44
N TYR A 91 2.57 1.04 -6.78
CA TYR A 91 3.05 -0.17 -6.14
C TYR A 91 4.06 -0.85 -7.04
N GLY A 92 5.10 -1.41 -6.43
CA GLY A 92 6.02 -2.26 -7.14
C GLY A 92 6.51 -3.40 -6.26
N VAL A 93 6.98 -4.44 -6.93
CA VAL A 93 7.59 -5.59 -6.30
C VAL A 93 8.93 -5.79 -6.97
N TRP A 94 9.94 -6.06 -6.16
CA TRP A 94 11.22 -6.55 -6.67
C TRP A 94 11.63 -7.78 -5.89
N TYR A 95 12.21 -8.75 -6.58
CA TYR A 95 12.69 -9.97 -5.96
C TYR A 95 14.03 -10.41 -6.53
N THR A 96 14.78 -11.18 -5.74
CA THR A 96 16.02 -11.78 -6.20
C THR A 96 16.25 -13.10 -5.47
N SER A 97 16.82 -14.06 -6.16
CA SER A 97 17.25 -15.30 -5.51
C SER A 97 18.58 -15.09 -4.81
N THR A 98 18.70 -15.61 -3.59
CA THR A 98 19.94 -15.57 -2.81
C THR A 98 20.98 -16.59 -3.27
N GLY A 99 20.62 -17.46 -4.23
CA GLY A 99 21.50 -18.54 -4.71
C GLY A 99 21.62 -19.73 -3.77
N THR A 100 20.96 -19.68 -2.59
CA THR A 100 20.98 -20.75 -1.59
C THR A 100 19.63 -21.45 -1.59
N ASN A 101 19.59 -22.76 -1.89
CA ASN A 101 18.42 -23.63 -1.70
C ASN A 101 17.07 -23.07 -2.19
N GLY A 102 17.02 -22.35 -3.31
CA GLY A 102 15.77 -21.80 -3.84
C GLY A 102 15.19 -20.63 -3.02
N GLU A 103 15.97 -20.03 -2.12
CA GLU A 103 15.53 -18.86 -1.34
C GLU A 103 15.51 -17.59 -2.19
N PHE A 104 14.43 -16.83 -2.02
CA PHE A 104 14.18 -15.52 -2.61
C PHE A 104 14.06 -14.46 -1.52
N LYS A 105 14.63 -13.29 -1.79
CA LYS A 105 14.40 -12.04 -1.07
C LYS A 105 13.52 -11.16 -1.92
N ALA A 106 12.44 -10.66 -1.35
CA ALA A 106 11.53 -9.76 -2.04
C ALA A 106 11.24 -8.51 -1.22
N VAL A 107 11.00 -7.42 -1.94
CA VAL A 107 10.49 -6.17 -1.40
C VAL A 107 9.24 -5.79 -2.17
N VAL A 108 8.17 -5.48 -1.46
CA VAL A 108 7.03 -4.75 -1.99
C VAL A 108 7.16 -3.31 -1.52
N TYR A 109 6.95 -2.34 -2.41
CA TYR A 109 6.99 -0.94 -2.02
C TYR A 109 5.82 -0.14 -2.58
N TYR A 110 5.54 0.95 -1.90
CA TYR A 110 4.60 1.98 -2.28
C TYR A 110 5.33 3.31 -2.47
N ASN A 111 5.18 3.92 -3.64
CA ASN A 111 5.81 5.18 -4.07
C ASN A 111 4.87 6.40 -3.97
N GLY A 112 3.79 6.30 -3.19
CA GLY A 112 2.94 7.46 -2.94
C GLY A 112 3.44 8.28 -1.76
N ASN A 113 3.52 9.59 -1.94
CA ASN A 113 3.95 10.55 -0.90
C ASN A 113 2.83 10.92 0.09
N ASP A 114 1.80 10.10 0.20
CA ASP A 114 0.49 10.49 0.70
C ASP A 114 0.00 9.61 1.85
N VAL A 115 0.92 8.86 2.47
CA VAL A 115 0.71 7.96 3.61
C VAL A 115 1.87 8.09 4.60
N ASP A 116 1.55 8.00 5.89
CA ASP A 116 2.53 7.97 6.97
C ASP A 116 3.02 6.53 7.20
N PRO A 117 4.32 6.23 6.99
CA PRO A 117 4.88 4.89 7.15
C PRO A 117 4.71 4.32 8.57
N SER A 118 4.70 5.17 9.60
CA SER A 118 4.50 4.74 10.99
C SER A 118 3.09 4.18 11.22
N LEU A 119 2.09 4.73 10.54
CA LEU A 119 0.72 4.19 10.58
C LEU A 119 0.62 2.88 9.80
N VAL A 120 1.40 2.72 8.72
CA VAL A 120 1.44 1.47 7.96
C VAL A 120 2.07 0.37 8.80
N ASN A 121 3.20 0.64 9.48
CA ASN A 121 3.88 -0.31 10.35
C ASN A 121 2.96 -0.85 11.47
N GLN A 122 2.07 -0.01 12.03
CA GLN A 122 1.07 -0.45 13.01
C GLN A 122 0.11 -1.52 12.49
N THR A 123 -0.16 -1.53 11.18
CA THR A 123 -1.05 -2.52 10.53
C THR A 123 -0.26 -3.69 9.96
N LEU A 124 0.91 -3.41 9.37
CA LEU A 124 1.83 -4.37 8.78
C LEU A 124 3.20 -4.24 9.46
N PRO A 125 3.44 -5.02 10.53
CA PRO A 125 4.74 -5.04 11.18
C PRO A 125 5.85 -5.38 10.18
N ASN A 126 7.01 -4.75 10.33
CA ASN A 126 8.16 -4.80 9.42
C ASN A 126 8.06 -3.95 8.15
N ALA A 127 6.97 -3.19 7.95
CA ALA A 127 6.98 -2.11 6.97
C ALA A 127 7.86 -0.94 7.45
N THR A 128 8.71 -0.41 6.58
CA THR A 128 9.67 0.66 6.88
C THR A 128 9.64 1.75 5.80
N ASP A 129 10.05 2.95 6.17
CA ASP A 129 10.28 4.10 5.29
C ASP A 129 11.71 4.18 4.75
N THR A 130 12.59 3.33 5.27
CA THR A 130 13.99 3.27 4.89
C THR A 130 14.15 2.29 3.74
N LYS A 131 14.74 2.74 2.62
CA LYS A 131 15.01 1.86 1.49
C LYS A 131 15.92 0.72 1.95
N PRO A 132 15.52 -0.55 1.74
CA PRO A 132 16.32 -1.67 2.15
C PRO A 132 17.60 -1.78 1.29
N SER A 133 18.71 -2.19 1.91
CA SER A 133 19.99 -2.35 1.24
C SER A 133 20.03 -3.59 0.35
N GLY A 134 20.72 -3.49 -0.80
CA GLY A 134 20.85 -4.61 -1.75
C GLY A 134 19.66 -4.79 -2.71
N TYR A 135 18.71 -3.85 -2.72
CA TYR A 135 17.57 -3.83 -3.64
C TYR A 135 17.80 -2.79 -4.74
N ALA A 136 17.72 -3.23 -6.00
CA ALA A 136 17.89 -2.37 -7.17
C ALA A 136 16.73 -2.61 -8.15
N ILE A 137 16.02 -1.54 -8.51
CA ILE A 137 15.00 -1.56 -9.57
C ILE A 137 15.69 -1.66 -10.92
N THR A 138 16.12 -2.87 -11.28
CA THR A 138 16.81 -3.17 -12.53
C THR A 138 16.54 -4.61 -12.94
N GLY A 139 16.30 -4.82 -14.24
CA GLY A 139 16.13 -6.14 -14.84
C GLY A 139 14.70 -6.69 -14.74
N ASP A 140 14.54 -7.96 -15.11
CA ASP A 140 13.24 -8.62 -15.30
C ASP A 140 12.58 -9.08 -13.98
N ASN A 141 13.26 -8.92 -12.84
CA ASN A 141 12.77 -9.35 -11.53
C ASN A 141 11.96 -8.26 -10.81
N GLN A 142 11.32 -7.40 -11.58
CA GLN A 142 10.61 -6.23 -11.13
C GLN A 142 9.21 -6.17 -11.73
N LEU A 143 8.23 -5.90 -10.88
CA LEU A 143 6.83 -5.81 -11.23
C LEU A 143 6.28 -4.45 -10.83
N GLY A 144 5.45 -3.85 -11.69
CA GLY A 144 4.80 -2.58 -11.39
C GLY A 144 5.76 -1.39 -11.47
N SER A 145 5.72 -0.54 -10.45
CA SER A 145 6.37 0.78 -10.49
C SER A 145 7.86 0.65 -10.77
N THR A 146 8.36 1.34 -11.78
CA THR A 146 9.79 1.34 -12.15
C THR A 146 10.63 2.36 -11.40
N THR A 147 10.10 2.91 -10.31
CA THR A 147 10.74 3.96 -9.54
C THR A 147 10.74 3.61 -8.06
N LEU A 148 11.92 3.66 -7.45
CA LEU A 148 12.03 3.51 -6.00
C LEU A 148 11.60 4.82 -5.36
N PRO A 149 10.82 4.77 -4.28
CA PRO A 149 10.60 5.93 -3.45
C PRO A 149 11.93 6.45 -2.86
N ASP A 150 12.01 7.76 -2.68
CA ASP A 150 13.07 8.36 -1.85
C ASP A 150 12.94 7.88 -0.39
N ASP A 151 14.08 7.80 0.30
CA ASP A 151 14.11 7.58 1.75
C ASP A 151 13.19 8.62 2.43
N GLU A 152 12.37 8.20 3.40
CA GLU A 152 11.33 8.99 4.09
C GLU A 152 10.00 9.20 3.36
N LYS A 153 9.90 8.89 2.06
CA LYS A 153 8.68 9.09 1.27
C LYS A 153 8.00 7.80 0.80
N GLY A 154 8.73 6.70 0.85
CA GLY A 154 8.23 5.38 0.52
C GLY A 154 7.71 4.58 1.70
N VAL A 155 7.01 3.50 1.38
CA VAL A 155 6.83 2.39 2.31
C VAL A 155 7.37 1.13 1.66
N PHE A 156 8.24 0.42 2.36
CA PHE A 156 8.87 -0.82 1.94
C PHE A 156 8.47 -1.94 2.89
N TYR A 157 8.11 -3.09 2.34
CA TYR A 157 7.84 -4.31 3.07
C TYR A 157 8.73 -5.42 2.52
N THR A 158 9.68 -5.88 3.33
CA THR A 158 10.63 -6.91 2.94
C THR A 158 10.25 -8.26 3.56
N PHE A 159 10.46 -9.32 2.78
CA PHE A 159 10.21 -10.68 3.21
C PHE A 159 11.07 -11.66 2.42
N THR A 160 11.24 -12.85 2.97
CA THR A 160 11.96 -13.95 2.32
C THR A 160 11.06 -15.17 2.25
N PHE A 161 11.19 -15.93 1.18
CA PHE A 161 10.46 -17.18 0.96
C PHE A 161 11.34 -18.16 0.20
N VAL A 162 11.02 -19.45 0.25
CA VAL A 162 11.82 -20.52 -0.36
C VAL A 162 10.97 -21.27 -1.34
N VAL A 163 11.38 -21.33 -2.61
CA VAL A 163 10.71 -22.15 -3.62
C VAL A 163 11.45 -23.48 -3.71
N TYR A 164 10.76 -24.58 -3.41
CA TYR A 164 11.31 -25.95 -3.42
C TYR A 164 11.26 -26.60 -4.80
#